data_AF-A0A960JS60-F1
#
_entry.id   AF-A0A960JS60-F1
#
_cell.length_a   1.000
_cell.length_b   1.000
_cell.length_c   1.000
_cell.angle_alpha   90.00
_cell.angle_beta   90.00
_cell.angle_gamma   90.00
#
_symmetry.space_group_name_H-M   'P 1'
#
loop_
_entity.id
_entity.type
_entity.pdbx_description
1 polymer ?
#
loop_
_entity_poly.entity_id
_entity_poly.type
_entity_poly.pdbx_seq_one_letter_code
_entity_poly.pdbx_strand_id
1 'polypeptide(L)' 'MTNMKMTRDEEHEFYAKPENQEPQGPARRRQRSKLTEMVPVRFPPETLEEIRRLAEADDRSVSSWIRRAVEHELEHQAG' A
#
# COMPACT_ATOMS: atom_id res chain seq x y z
N MET A 1 10.44 -14.98 25.03
CA MET A 1 9.54 -13.94 25.55
C MET A 1 8.16 -14.54 25.61
N THR A 2 7.56 -14.59 26.79
CA THR A 2 6.23 -15.16 27.03
C THR A 2 5.18 -14.31 26.32
N ASN A 3 4.58 -14.86 25.25
CA ASN A 3 3.35 -14.31 24.66
C ASN A 3 2.21 -14.54 25.66
N MET A 4 2.11 -13.69 26.67
CA MET A 4 0.90 -13.62 27.50
C MET A 4 -0.21 -13.10 26.60
N LYS A 5 -1.20 -13.95 26.32
CA LYS A 5 -2.41 -13.54 25.62
C LYS A 5 -3.25 -12.73 26.60
N MET A 6 -3.07 -11.42 26.58
CA MET A 6 -3.93 -10.49 27.31
C MET A 6 -5.21 -10.26 26.49
N THR A 7 -6.32 -10.06 27.18
CA THR A 7 -7.55 -9.54 26.58
C THR A 7 -7.38 -8.05 26.27
N ARG A 8 -8.24 -7.50 25.41
CA ARG A 8 -8.17 -6.09 24.99
C ARG A 8 -8.23 -5.11 26.17
N ASP A 9 -9.02 -5.42 27.19
CA ASP A 9 -9.19 -4.57 28.37
C ASP A 9 -7.94 -4.62 29.26
N GLU A 10 -7.34 -5.80 29.42
CA GLU A 10 -6.07 -5.97 30.14
C GLU A 10 -4.92 -5.25 29.42
N GLU A 11 -4.88 -5.26 28.08
CA GLU A 11 -3.90 -4.47 27.32
C GLU A 11 -4.09 -2.96 27.55
N HIS A 12 -5.33 -2.49 27.57
CA HIS A 12 -5.64 -1.08 27.83
C HIS A 12 -5.17 -0.65 29.22
N GLU A 13 -5.49 -1.44 30.25
CA GLU A 13 -5.02 -1.19 31.63
C GLU A 13 -3.49 -1.27 31.76
N PHE A 14 -2.86 -2.20 31.05
CA PHE A 14 -1.41 -2.34 31.03
C PHE A 14 -0.73 -1.09 30.47
N TYR A 15 -1.19 -0.58 29.32
CA TYR A 15 -0.62 0.62 28.70
C TYR A 15 -1.09 1.94 29.32
N ALA A 16 -2.07 1.94 30.22
CA ALA A 16 -2.46 3.12 30.98
C ALA A 16 -1.34 3.61 31.93
N LYS A 17 -0.41 2.73 32.31
CA LYS A 17 0.77 3.08 33.11
C LYS A 17 1.86 3.66 32.20
N PRO A 18 2.39 4.89 32.48
CA PRO A 18 3.40 5.52 31.63
C PRO A 18 4.66 4.68 31.42
N GLU A 19 5.07 3.91 32.43
CA GLU A 19 6.24 3.01 32.39
C GLU A 19 6.13 1.93 31.30
N ASN A 20 4.91 1.54 30.93
CA ASN A 20 4.66 0.52 29.92
C ASN A 20 4.57 1.09 28.49
N GLN A 21 4.71 2.41 28.33
CA GLN A 21 4.67 3.07 27.02
C GLN A 21 6.06 3.23 26.39
N GLU A 22 7.11 2.70 27.03
CA GLU A 22 8.45 2.71 26.45
C GLU A 22 8.53 1.76 25.23
N PRO A 23 8.88 2.27 24.04
CA PRO A 23 9.05 1.43 22.86
C PRO A 23 10.11 0.35 23.12
N GLN A 24 9.75 -0.90 22.86
CA GLN A 24 10.68 -2.00 23.03
C GLN A 24 11.76 -1.95 21.94
N GLY A 25 12.99 -1.66 22.37
CA GLY A 25 14.19 -1.71 21.53
C GLY A 25 14.48 -0.42 20.74
N PRO A 26 15.61 -0.41 20.01
CA PRO A 26 16.02 0.77 19.26
C PRO A 26 15.05 1.08 18.11
N ALA A 27 14.88 2.36 17.82
CA ALA A 27 14.06 2.82 16.70
C ALA A 27 14.53 2.18 15.39
N ARG A 28 13.67 1.35 14.78
CA ARG A 28 13.91 0.78 13.47
C ARG A 28 13.31 1.68 12.40
N ARG A 29 14.17 2.31 11.60
CA ARG A 29 13.72 2.95 10.35
C ARG A 29 13.40 1.85 9.35
N ARG A 30 12.14 1.76 8.90
CA ARG A 30 11.80 0.89 7.76
C ARG A 30 12.69 1.30 6.59
N GLN A 31 13.49 0.36 6.07
CA GLN A 31 14.15 0.56 4.79
C GLN A 31 13.04 0.76 3.77
N ARG A 32 12.93 1.98 3.23
CA ARG A 32 12.13 2.21 2.03
C ARG A 32 12.86 1.49 0.89
N SER A 33 12.65 0.19 0.73
CA SER A 33 12.80 -0.36 -0.61
C SER A 33 11.92 0.51 -1.50
N LYS A 34 12.48 1.06 -2.58
CA LYS A 34 11.66 1.70 -3.59
C LYS A 34 10.75 0.60 -4.11
N LEU A 35 9.47 0.64 -3.73
CA LEU A 35 8.48 -0.43 -4.01
C LEU A 35 8.39 -0.76 -5.50
N THR A 36 8.84 0.13 -6.40
CA THR A 36 9.02 -0.13 -7.82
C THR A 36 9.95 0.94 -8.41
N GLU A 37 10.68 0.62 -9.49
CA GLU A 37 11.29 1.63 -10.35
C GLU A 37 10.20 2.46 -11.06
N MET A 38 10.42 3.77 -11.20
CA MET A 38 9.48 4.66 -11.89
C MET A 38 9.86 4.77 -13.36
N VAL A 39 9.00 4.26 -14.25
CA VAL A 39 9.13 4.40 -15.70
C VAL A 39 8.20 5.51 -16.19
N PRO A 40 8.70 6.64 -16.72
CA PRO A 40 7.86 7.71 -17.23
C PRO A 40 7.26 7.33 -18.58
N VAL A 41 5.93 7.29 -18.67
CA VAL A 41 5.17 7.13 -19.92
C VAL A 41 4.49 8.45 -20.26
N ARG A 42 4.55 8.85 -21.53
CA ARG A 42 3.88 10.05 -22.04
C ARG A 42 2.64 9.64 -22.80
N PHE A 43 1.48 10.10 -22.33
CA PHE A 43 0.21 9.96 -23.04
C PHE A 43 -0.18 11.30 -23.66
N PRO A 44 -0.86 11.28 -24.81
CA PRO A 44 -1.62 12.44 -25.26
C PRO A 44 -2.61 12.91 -24.18
N PRO A 45 -2.91 14.22 -24.07
CA PRO A 45 -3.81 14.76 -23.06
C PRO A 45 -5.19 14.08 -23.06
N GLU A 46 -5.76 13.85 -24.23
CA GLU A 46 -7.06 13.20 -24.42
C GLU A 46 -7.08 11.76 -23.90
N THR A 47 -5.98 11.02 -24.11
CA THR A 47 -5.83 9.67 -23.58
C THR A 47 -5.70 9.68 -22.06
N LEU A 48 -4.97 10.67 -21.51
CA LEU A 48 -4.82 10.81 -20.06
C LEU A 48 -6.15 11.12 -19.37
N GLU A 49 -6.98 11.96 -20.00
CA GLU A 49 -8.34 12.25 -19.52
C GLU A 49 -9.22 11.01 -19.53
N GLU A 50 -9.16 10.22 -20.60
CA GLU A 50 -9.90 8.96 -20.68
C GLU A 50 -9.49 7.97 -19.59
N ILE A 51 -8.18 7.77 -19.42
CA ILE A 51 -7.63 6.89 -18.38
C ILE A 51 -8.12 7.33 -16.99
N ARG A 52 -8.18 8.64 -16.72
CA ARG A 52 -8.69 9.16 -15.45
C ARG A 52 -10.15 8.81 -15.23
N ARG A 53 -11.01 9.00 -16.24
CA ARG A 53 -12.44 8.64 -16.14
C ARG A 53 -12.64 7.14 -15.89
N LEU A 54 -11.90 6.30 -16.61
CA LEU A 54 -12.01 4.85 -16.46
C LEU A 54 -11.49 4.37 -15.09
N ALA A 55 -10.38 4.94 -14.61
CA ALA A 55 -9.86 4.64 -13.29
C ALA A 55 -10.84 5.04 -12.18
N GLU A 56 -11.49 6.20 -12.31
CA GLU A 56 -12.51 6.67 -11.37
C GLU A 56 -13.76 5.76 -11.39
N ALA A 57 -14.22 5.36 -12.58
CA ALA A 57 -15.34 4.42 -12.71
C ALA A 57 -15.08 3.06 -12.05
N ASP A 58 -13.81 2.63 -12.02
CA ASP A 58 -13.38 1.37 -11.40
C ASP A 58 -12.99 1.49 -9.91
N ASP A 59 -13.16 2.66 -9.29
CA ASP A 59 -12.71 2.99 -7.92
C ASP A 59 -11.22 2.68 -7.68
N ARG A 60 -10.39 3.06 -8.66
CA ARG A 60 -8.94 2.77 -8.68
C ARG A 60 -8.11 4.02 -8.89
N SER A 61 -6.86 3.96 -8.44
CA SER A 61 -5.87 4.93 -8.86
C SER A 61 -5.50 4.73 -10.34
N VAL A 62 -5.13 5.80 -11.02
CA VAL A 62 -4.65 5.77 -12.42
C VAL A 62 -3.52 4.75 -12.61
N SER A 63 -2.55 4.71 -11.68
CA SER A 63 -1.44 3.76 -11.78
C SER A 63 -1.86 2.31 -11.59
N SER A 64 -2.82 2.03 -10.70
CA SER A 64 -3.37 0.68 -10.53
C SER A 64 -4.18 0.25 -11.75
N TRP A 65 -4.94 1.17 -12.33
CA TRP A 65 -5.75 0.92 -13.53
C TRP A 65 -4.85 0.60 -14.74
N ILE A 66 -3.83 1.42 -14.99
CA ILE A 66 -2.87 1.20 -16.09
C ILE A 66 -2.15 -0.14 -15.94
N ARG A 67 -1.67 -0.49 -14.75
CA ARG A 67 -0.98 -1.77 -14.52
C ARG A 67 -1.88 -2.95 -14.88
N ARG A 68 -3.13 -2.94 -14.42
CA ARG A 68 -4.10 -3.99 -14.71
C ARG A 68 -4.42 -4.08 -16.21
N ALA A 69 -4.60 -2.95 -16.88
CA ALA A 69 -4.87 -2.93 -18.32
C ALA A 69 -3.71 -3.53 -19.12
N VAL A 70 -2.47 -3.21 -18.74
CA VAL A 70 -1.26 -3.78 -19.36
C VAL A 70 -1.15 -5.28 -19.08
N GLU A 71 -1.35 -5.72 -17.84
CA GLU A 71 -1.36 -7.15 -17.48
C GLU A 71 -2.39 -7.93 -18.29
N HIS A 72 -3.61 -7.40 -18.42
CA HIS A 72 -4.67 -8.03 -19.20
C HIS A 72 -4.31 -8.17 -20.69
N GLU A 73 -3.74 -7.13 -21.30
CA GLU A 73 -3.32 -7.18 -22.70
C GLU A 73 -2.18 -8.19 -22.92
N LEU A 74 -1.23 -8.26 -21.99
CA LEU A 74 -0.13 -9.24 -22.06
C LEU A 74 -0.65 -10.68 -21.93
N GLU A 75 -1.62 -10.93 -21.05
CA GLU A 75 -2.29 -12.24 -20.94
C GLU A 75 -3.06 -12.59 -22.21
N HIS A 76 -3.74 -11.62 -22.83
CA HIS A 76 -4.49 -11.83 -24.06
C HIS A 76 -3.59 -12.19 -25.25
N GLN A 77 -2.40 -11.59 -25.35
CA GLN A 77 -1.44 -11.87 -26.42
C GLN A 77 -0.68 -13.19 -26.23
N ALA A 78 -0.58 -13.68 -25.00
CA ALA A 78 0.15 -14.92 -24.68
C ALA A 78 -0.70 -16.20 -24.87
N GLY A 79 -2.02 -16.07 -25.01
CA GLY A 79 -2.95 -17.17 -25.27
C GLY A 79 -3.27 -17.34 -26.76
#